data_AF-C7ZID6-F1
#
_entry.id   AF-C7ZID6-F1
#
_cell.length_a   1.000
_cell.length_b   1.000
_cell.length_c   1.000
_cell.angle_alpha   90.00
_cell.angle_beta   90.00
_cell.angle_gamma   90.00
#
_symmetry.space_group_name_H-M   'P 1'
#
loop_
_entity.id
_entity.type
_entity.pdbx_description
1 polymer ?
#
loop_
_entity_poly.entity_id
_entity_poly.type
_entity_poly.pdbx_seq_one_letter_code
_entity_poly.pdbx_strand_id
1 'polypeptide(L)'
;MSSPGWMQNHRHLIGDRILSKICLPSAHDAGTYHLRFGTVGGDQLHLGVRHLDIRATYAFLPGSFHRPFSGTQSGWYCGHYTPEGQKFGVGWQGGSGASIDELVEQVNEYTRDHAELVILKISHVVVLRHSKLWATEEPLTPDHVTSLMASLGQLNHLFTVTNASGGKEKALHDYTLNGFVGDGQAAVIVLIEDLDKISAAVAFEHGFWPGTSLSFNQESVTHTQGAKEAIFSLVLPSDNSFTVLKLAEAVQQKRFPWLLQDLANYELTKSLIEMDKIENADLLTFCLASTIYRLHQDNRQEKQPVIVYGGTLVTDPAVQARVQATINQGESLVADNENLIDSWQGMPKSCAVLYSQNGIIKGRWARELSVLHFEHDILHLECGENEILTQRQYLDLLKASVEIPRVNISNQTVIGGDEDDSQRGVRKTFVIRYRLPNHREICEESVLEGNDLVWQRC
;
A
#
# COMPACT_ATOMS: atom_id res chain seq x y z
N MET A 1 4.65 14.07 11.74
CA MET A 1 5.77 13.17 11.97
C MET A 1 5.21 11.84 12.48
N SER A 2 4.94 10.91 11.56
CA SER A 2 4.92 9.45 11.82
C SER A 2 6.25 9.05 12.44
N SER A 3 6.34 7.87 13.06
CA SER A 3 7.63 7.33 13.54
C SER A 3 8.63 7.26 12.38
N PRO A 4 9.59 8.22 12.25
CA PRO A 4 10.48 8.22 11.10
C PRO A 4 11.45 7.03 11.21
N GLY A 5 11.68 6.45 12.39
CA GLY A 5 12.45 5.22 12.59
C GLY A 5 11.61 3.97 12.84
N TRP A 6 10.53 3.70 12.10
CA TRP A 6 9.63 2.59 12.46
C TRP A 6 10.30 1.21 12.39
N MET A 7 11.24 0.98 11.47
CA MET A 7 11.95 -0.30 11.41
C MET A 7 12.85 -0.47 12.64
N GLN A 8 13.56 0.58 13.06
CA GLN A 8 14.38 0.56 14.28
C GLN A 8 13.54 0.38 15.55
N ASN A 9 12.44 1.12 15.66
CA ASN A 9 11.54 1.05 16.83
C ASN A 9 10.96 -0.35 17.03
N HIS A 10 10.70 -1.07 15.93
CA HIS A 10 10.15 -2.43 15.96
C HIS A 10 11.21 -3.51 15.70
N ARG A 11 12.49 -3.16 15.65
CA ARG A 11 13.58 -4.07 15.27
C ARG A 11 13.66 -5.31 16.16
N HIS A 12 13.34 -5.18 17.44
CA HIS A 12 13.28 -6.31 18.37
C HIS A 12 12.22 -7.36 18.02
N LEU A 13 11.21 -7.01 17.20
CA LEU A 13 10.15 -7.90 16.72
C LEU A 13 10.43 -8.41 15.30
N ILE A 14 10.90 -7.53 14.42
CA ILE A 14 10.98 -7.80 12.97
C ILE A 14 12.41 -7.92 12.43
N GLY A 15 13.44 -7.64 13.24
CA GLY A 15 14.84 -7.60 12.83
C GLY A 15 15.34 -8.91 12.22
N ASP A 16 14.95 -10.05 12.79
CA ASP A 16 15.38 -11.38 12.30
C ASP A 16 14.48 -11.95 11.20
N ARG A 17 13.47 -11.19 10.76
CA ARG A 17 12.60 -11.58 9.66
C ARG A 17 13.25 -11.25 8.33
N ILE A 18 13.14 -12.18 7.38
CA ILE A 18 13.50 -11.90 5.99
C ILE A 18 12.59 -10.83 5.40
N LEU A 19 13.11 -10.02 4.48
CA LEU A 19 12.40 -8.87 3.94
C LEU A 19 11.07 -9.24 3.27
N SER A 20 11.00 -10.40 2.59
CA SER A 20 9.74 -10.92 2.02
C SER A 20 8.65 -11.27 3.05
N LYS A 21 8.99 -11.35 4.34
CA LYS A 21 8.05 -11.58 5.46
C LYS A 21 7.69 -10.30 6.21
N ILE A 22 8.20 -9.16 5.78
CA ILE A 22 7.84 -7.83 6.28
C ILE A 22 6.96 -7.18 5.22
N CYS A 23 5.82 -6.63 5.62
CA CYS A 23 4.97 -5.87 4.72
C CYS A 23 5.49 -4.44 4.69
N LEU A 24 5.94 -3.96 3.52
CA LEU A 24 6.49 -2.63 3.36
C LEU A 24 5.46 -1.66 2.76
N PRO A 25 5.37 -0.43 3.27
CA PRO A 25 4.64 0.65 2.62
C PRO A 25 5.42 1.14 1.39
N SER A 26 4.76 1.13 0.22
CA SER A 26 5.30 1.59 -1.07
C SER A 26 4.54 2.81 -1.61
N ALA A 27 5.28 3.77 -2.15
CA ALA A 27 4.73 4.85 -2.95
C ALA A 27 4.85 4.50 -4.44
N HIS A 28 3.72 4.42 -5.13
CA HIS A 28 3.70 4.40 -6.59
C HIS A 28 3.96 5.81 -7.11
N ASP A 29 4.72 5.90 -8.20
CA ASP A 29 5.15 7.17 -8.80
C ASP A 29 5.68 8.18 -7.78
N ALA A 30 6.55 7.69 -6.89
CA ALA A 30 7.25 8.48 -5.90
C ALA A 30 7.96 9.68 -6.55
N GLY A 31 7.93 10.82 -5.86
CA GLY A 31 8.47 12.07 -6.38
C GLY A 31 7.52 12.88 -7.27
N THR A 32 6.34 12.37 -7.64
CA THR A 32 5.33 13.12 -8.44
C THR A 32 4.47 14.09 -7.61
N TYR A 33 4.77 14.26 -6.32
CA TYR A 33 4.06 15.17 -5.40
C TYR A 33 4.21 16.66 -5.77
N HIS A 34 5.13 16.99 -6.68
CA HIS A 34 5.32 18.31 -7.26
C HIS A 34 4.91 18.36 -8.73
N LEU A 35 3.63 18.15 -9.05
CA LEU A 35 3.12 18.72 -10.29
C LEU A 35 3.23 20.24 -10.11
N ARG A 36 4.09 20.93 -10.85
CA ARG A 36 4.13 22.40 -10.82
C ARG A 36 2.68 22.88 -11.01
N PHE A 37 2.10 23.49 -9.96
CA PHE A 37 0.68 23.77 -9.66
C PHE A 37 -0.09 22.73 -8.79
N GLY A 38 0.28 22.55 -7.51
CA GLY A 38 -0.50 21.78 -6.52
C GLY A 38 0.27 21.52 -5.23
N THR A 39 -0.44 21.30 -4.12
CA THR A 39 0.08 21.30 -2.73
C THR A 39 1.08 20.17 -2.42
N VAL A 40 2.07 20.51 -1.58
CA VAL A 40 3.11 19.70 -0.93
C VAL A 40 2.63 18.31 -0.49
N GLY A 41 3.14 17.26 -1.13
CA GLY A 41 3.26 15.94 -0.51
C GLY A 41 4.62 15.86 0.16
N GLY A 42 4.65 16.13 1.47
CA GLY A 42 5.88 16.10 2.26
C GLY A 42 6.54 14.72 2.25
N ASP A 43 7.82 14.73 2.55
CA ASP A 43 8.70 13.60 2.83
C ASP A 43 7.97 12.25 3.06
N GLN A 44 7.83 11.45 1.99
CA GLN A 44 7.16 10.14 2.03
C GLN A 44 7.88 9.18 2.99
N LEU A 45 9.18 9.33 3.18
CA LEU A 45 9.96 8.57 4.16
C LEU A 45 9.52 8.93 5.59
N HIS A 46 9.26 10.21 5.82
CA HIS A 46 8.46 10.83 6.89
C HIS A 46 7.19 10.07 7.21
N LEU A 47 6.47 9.60 6.19
CA LEU A 47 5.20 8.87 6.31
C LEU A 47 5.35 7.37 6.52
N GLY A 48 6.59 6.91 6.67
CA GLY A 48 6.94 5.51 6.89
C GLY A 48 7.18 4.72 5.61
N VAL A 49 7.06 5.33 4.42
CA VAL A 49 7.33 4.67 3.13
C VAL A 49 8.78 4.19 3.08
N ARG A 50 8.99 2.98 2.57
CA ARG A 50 10.34 2.36 2.46
C ARG A 50 10.62 1.79 1.08
N HIS A 51 9.63 1.79 0.20
CA HIS A 51 9.78 1.43 -1.20
C HIS A 51 9.22 2.57 -2.06
N LEU A 52 10.06 3.15 -2.91
CA LEU A 52 9.73 4.30 -3.74
C LEU A 52 9.83 3.87 -5.21
N ASP A 53 8.70 3.71 -5.88
CA ASP A 53 8.67 3.44 -7.32
C ASP A 53 8.79 4.76 -8.10
N ILE A 54 9.89 4.90 -8.85
CA ILE A 54 10.30 6.13 -9.51
C ILE A 54 10.39 5.88 -11.01
N ARG A 55 9.69 6.70 -11.79
CA ARG A 55 9.87 6.74 -13.24
C ARG A 55 10.84 7.87 -13.60
N ALA A 56 12.08 7.52 -13.88
CA ALA A 56 13.10 8.49 -14.28
C ALA A 56 12.79 9.04 -15.68
N THR A 57 12.46 10.32 -15.75
CA THR A 57 12.17 11.04 -17.00
C THR A 57 13.20 12.12 -17.22
N TYR A 58 14.00 12.02 -18.28
CA TYR A 58 14.83 13.12 -18.74
C TYR A 58 13.96 14.09 -19.53
N ALA A 59 13.63 15.25 -18.96
CA ALA A 59 12.69 16.17 -19.56
C ALA A 59 13.41 17.42 -20.10
N PHE A 60 13.15 17.78 -21.36
CA PHE A 60 13.49 19.09 -21.90
C PHE A 60 12.31 20.04 -21.67
N LEU A 61 12.35 20.81 -20.58
CA LEU A 61 11.29 21.71 -20.17
C LEU A 61 11.48 23.13 -20.75
N PRO A 62 10.42 23.76 -21.29
CA PRO A 62 10.48 25.18 -21.64
C PRO A 62 10.61 26.03 -20.35
N GLY A 63 11.49 27.04 -20.35
CA GLY A 63 11.77 27.87 -19.17
C GLY A 63 10.55 28.59 -18.57
N SER A 64 9.47 28.74 -19.33
CA SER A 64 8.13 28.95 -18.78
C SER A 64 7.05 28.54 -19.81
N PHE A 65 5.87 28.13 -19.32
CA PHE A 65 4.70 27.86 -20.16
C PHE A 65 4.26 29.10 -20.98
N HIS A 66 4.50 30.30 -20.43
CA HIS A 66 4.14 31.59 -21.03
C HIS A 66 5.23 32.19 -21.95
N ARG A 67 6.49 31.76 -21.87
CA ARG A 67 7.63 32.22 -22.70
C ARG A 67 8.54 31.04 -23.06
N PRO A 68 8.18 30.24 -24.09
CA PRO A 68 8.86 28.98 -24.42
C PRO A 68 10.25 29.15 -25.08
N PHE A 69 10.70 30.38 -25.35
CA PHE A 69 11.99 30.65 -26.01
C PHE A 69 13.06 31.24 -25.07
N SER A 70 12.78 31.39 -23.78
CA SER A 70 13.77 31.83 -22.79
C SER A 70 14.28 30.63 -21.99
N GLY A 71 15.28 29.94 -22.53
CA GLY A 71 15.97 28.81 -21.90
C GLY A 71 15.19 27.49 -21.91
N THR A 72 15.86 26.39 -22.21
CA THR A 72 15.39 25.03 -21.94
C THR A 72 16.08 24.53 -20.68
N GLN A 73 15.31 24.14 -19.66
CA GLN A 73 15.85 23.40 -18.53
C GLN A 73 15.79 21.91 -18.88
N SER A 74 16.89 21.20 -18.74
CA SER A 74 16.93 19.75 -18.95
C SER A 74 17.50 19.05 -17.72
N GLY A 75 17.04 17.83 -17.47
CA GLY A 75 17.47 17.05 -16.31
C GLY A 75 16.56 15.86 -16.07
N TRP A 76 16.95 15.04 -15.10
CA TRP A 76 16.18 13.89 -14.65
C TRP A 76 15.16 14.30 -13.58
N TYR A 77 13.92 13.86 -13.77
CA TYR A 77 12.81 14.10 -12.86
C TYR A 77 12.05 12.80 -12.58
N CYS A 78 11.38 12.75 -11.43
CA CYS A 78 10.36 11.76 -11.12
C CYS A 78 9.10 12.07 -11.95
N GLY A 79 8.90 11.37 -13.07
CA GLY A 79 7.78 11.61 -13.98
C GLY A 79 6.62 10.64 -13.80
N HIS A 80 5.46 10.99 -14.33
CA HIS A 80 4.44 10.02 -14.72
C HIS A 80 3.88 10.46 -16.06
N TYR A 81 4.18 9.69 -17.10
CA TYR A 81 3.72 9.96 -18.45
C TYR A 81 3.09 8.72 -19.06
N THR A 82 2.03 8.93 -19.82
CA THR A 82 1.22 7.90 -20.44
C THR A 82 1.16 8.15 -21.96
N PRO A 83 1.42 7.15 -22.81
CA PRO A 83 1.45 7.31 -24.27
C PRO A 83 0.06 7.20 -24.91
N GLU A 84 -1.01 6.96 -24.16
CA GLU A 84 -2.38 6.71 -24.67
C GLU A 84 -2.90 7.88 -25.51
N GLY A 85 -2.49 9.10 -25.19
CA GLY A 85 -2.78 10.30 -25.95
C GLY A 85 -2.23 10.28 -27.38
N GLN A 86 -1.18 9.50 -27.66
CA GLN A 86 -0.62 9.35 -29.00
C GLN A 86 -1.65 8.79 -29.99
N LYS A 87 -2.52 7.88 -29.54
CA LYS A 87 -3.60 7.30 -30.37
C LYS A 87 -4.59 8.36 -30.87
N PHE A 88 -4.62 9.52 -30.21
CA PHE A 88 -5.49 10.65 -30.51
C PHE A 88 -4.71 11.88 -31.02
N GLY A 89 -3.43 11.71 -31.37
CA GLY A 89 -2.58 12.79 -31.89
C GLY A 89 -2.12 13.82 -30.85
N VAL A 90 -2.32 13.56 -29.55
CA VAL A 90 -1.95 14.48 -28.46
C VAL A 90 -0.65 14.08 -27.74
N GLY A 91 0.15 13.16 -28.30
CA GLY A 91 1.45 12.78 -27.73
C GLY A 91 1.38 12.14 -26.33
N TRP A 92 2.51 12.10 -25.62
CA TRP A 92 2.56 11.67 -24.22
C TRP A 92 1.90 12.71 -23.31
N GLN A 93 1.12 12.24 -22.35
CA GLN A 93 0.38 13.04 -21.37
C GLN A 93 0.85 12.71 -19.96
N GLY A 94 0.94 13.71 -19.08
CA GLY A 94 1.47 13.49 -17.73
C GLY A 94 2.20 14.70 -17.16
N GLY A 95 3.07 14.45 -16.19
CA GLY A 95 3.83 15.50 -15.52
C GLY A 95 5.16 15.03 -14.92
N SER A 96 6.05 15.99 -14.70
CA SER A 96 7.32 15.82 -14.00
C SER A 96 7.20 16.41 -12.61
N GLY A 97 7.61 15.63 -11.62
CA GLY A 97 7.69 15.98 -10.21
C GLY A 97 9.05 16.52 -9.81
N ALA A 98 9.53 16.12 -8.63
CA ALA A 98 10.85 16.45 -8.10
C ALA A 98 11.98 16.03 -9.05
N SER A 99 13.13 16.72 -9.01
CA SER A 99 14.31 16.24 -9.73
C SER A 99 14.88 15.00 -9.04
N ILE A 100 15.59 14.15 -9.79
CA ILE A 100 16.29 13.00 -9.18
C ILE A 100 17.37 13.48 -8.20
N ASP A 101 18.02 14.61 -8.46
CA ASP A 101 18.99 15.19 -7.52
C ASP A 101 18.33 15.59 -6.19
N GLU A 102 17.14 16.20 -6.23
CA GLU A 102 16.36 16.54 -5.03
C GLU A 102 15.93 15.27 -4.26
N LEU A 103 15.49 14.23 -4.97
CA LEU A 103 15.19 12.94 -4.36
C LEU A 103 16.41 12.35 -3.64
N VAL A 104 17.58 12.38 -4.28
CA VAL A 104 18.83 11.86 -3.70
C VAL A 104 19.21 12.66 -2.45
N GLU A 105 19.10 14.00 -2.49
CA GLU A 105 19.30 14.86 -1.33
C GLU A 105 18.37 14.48 -0.18
N GLN A 106 17.07 14.34 -0.44
CA GLN A 106 16.07 13.95 0.57
C GLN A 106 16.37 12.58 1.19
N VAL A 107 16.73 11.58 0.39
CA VAL A 107 17.10 10.25 0.90
C VAL A 107 18.37 10.32 1.76
N ASN A 108 19.37 11.09 1.34
CA ASN A 108 20.61 11.27 2.09
C ASN A 108 20.38 12.01 3.41
N GLU A 109 19.59 13.08 3.42
CA GLU A 109 19.21 13.79 4.63
C GLU A 109 18.45 12.89 5.61
N TYR A 110 17.51 12.11 5.09
CA TYR A 110 16.73 11.20 5.89
C TYR A 110 17.58 10.08 6.51
N THR A 111 18.40 9.41 5.71
CA THR A 111 19.24 8.27 6.14
C THR A 111 20.42 8.66 7.03
N ARG A 112 20.83 9.94 7.00
CA ARG A 112 21.80 10.50 7.95
C ARG A 112 21.32 10.39 9.40
N ASP A 113 20.03 10.63 9.61
CA ASP A 113 19.44 10.74 10.95
C ASP A 113 18.60 9.49 11.33
N HIS A 114 18.32 8.62 10.36
CA HIS A 114 17.49 7.42 10.55
C HIS A 114 18.15 6.17 9.96
N ALA A 115 18.47 5.21 10.83
CA ALA A 115 19.01 3.91 10.47
C ALA A 115 17.93 2.98 9.86
N GLU A 116 17.36 3.38 8.73
CA GLU A 116 16.25 2.68 8.08
C GLU A 116 16.68 2.13 6.71
N LEU A 117 15.94 1.15 6.19
CA LEU A 117 16.14 0.61 4.85
C LEU A 117 15.27 1.40 3.86
N VAL A 118 15.87 2.01 2.85
CA VAL A 118 15.17 2.67 1.75
C VAL A 118 15.41 1.91 0.46
N ILE A 119 14.33 1.57 -0.26
CA ILE A 119 14.39 0.91 -1.57
C ILE A 119 13.90 1.91 -2.62
N LEU A 120 14.78 2.27 -3.54
CA LEU A 120 14.47 3.07 -4.71
C LEU A 120 14.33 2.13 -5.91
N LYS A 121 13.15 2.07 -6.50
CA LYS A 121 12.88 1.28 -7.69
C LYS A 121 12.77 2.21 -8.89
N ILE A 122 13.73 2.16 -9.81
CA ILE A 122 13.66 2.87 -11.08
C ILE A 122 12.94 1.96 -12.09
N SER A 123 11.62 2.12 -12.19
CA SER A 123 10.77 1.25 -13.02
C SER A 123 10.75 1.62 -14.49
N HIS A 124 10.92 2.90 -14.81
CA HIS A 124 10.87 3.40 -16.18
C HIS A 124 11.96 4.43 -16.41
N VAL A 125 12.59 4.35 -17.57
CA VAL A 125 13.57 5.33 -18.05
C VAL A 125 13.16 5.80 -19.43
N VAL A 126 12.89 7.11 -19.52
CA VAL A 126 12.41 7.74 -20.75
C VAL A 126 13.01 9.13 -20.93
N VAL A 127 13.19 9.53 -22.18
CA VAL A 127 13.62 10.89 -22.56
C VAL A 127 12.45 11.56 -23.27
N LEU A 128 11.99 12.70 -22.76
CA LEU A 128 10.84 13.42 -23.29
C LEU A 128 11.20 14.86 -23.65
N ARG A 129 10.89 15.23 -24.89
CA ARG A 129 10.87 16.63 -25.31
C ARG A 129 9.48 17.20 -25.13
N HIS A 130 9.35 18.18 -24.23
CA HIS A 130 8.08 18.85 -23.99
C HIS A 130 7.82 19.96 -25.00
N SER A 131 6.60 19.97 -25.53
CA SER A 131 5.98 21.13 -26.16
C SER A 131 4.98 21.77 -25.19
N LYS A 132 4.20 22.76 -25.65
CA LYS A 132 3.17 23.40 -24.81
C LYS A 132 2.04 22.47 -24.39
N LEU A 133 1.71 21.44 -25.17
CA LEU A 133 0.48 20.66 -24.96
C LEU A 133 0.71 19.15 -24.90
N TRP A 134 1.91 18.70 -25.23
CA TRP A 134 2.26 17.29 -25.30
C TRP A 134 3.77 17.10 -25.21
N ALA A 135 4.19 15.88 -24.86
CA ALA A 135 5.57 15.46 -24.97
C ALA A 135 5.76 14.41 -26.08
N THR A 136 6.94 14.43 -26.69
CA THR A 136 7.40 13.40 -27.63
C THR A 136 8.59 12.68 -27.04
N GLU A 137 8.61 11.37 -27.19
CA GLU A 137 9.75 10.56 -26.77
C GLU A 137 10.93 10.76 -27.72
N GLU A 138 12.13 10.86 -27.13
CA GLU A 138 13.40 10.86 -27.83
C GLU A 138 14.21 9.61 -27.50
N PRO A 139 15.16 9.20 -28.37
CA PRO A 139 16.03 8.09 -28.06
C PRO A 139 16.86 8.34 -26.80
N LEU A 140 16.91 7.33 -25.92
CA LEU A 140 17.86 7.28 -24.83
C LEU A 140 19.30 7.17 -25.39
N THR A 141 20.22 7.97 -24.87
CA THR A 141 21.63 8.00 -25.32
C THR A 141 22.54 7.55 -24.19
N PRO A 142 23.79 7.13 -24.48
CA PRO A 142 24.77 6.83 -23.44
C PRO A 142 24.98 7.98 -22.45
N ASP A 143 25.01 9.23 -22.93
CA ASP A 143 25.16 10.41 -22.05
C ASP A 143 23.98 10.57 -21.08
N HIS A 144 22.76 10.27 -21.53
CA HIS A 144 21.59 10.23 -20.64
C HIS A 144 21.78 9.17 -19.56
N VAL A 145 22.17 7.95 -19.93
CA VAL A 145 22.43 6.86 -18.97
C VAL A 145 23.52 7.26 -17.97
N THR A 146 24.67 7.75 -18.44
CA THR A 146 25.78 8.20 -17.58
C THR A 146 25.33 9.29 -16.61
N SER A 147 24.54 10.27 -17.07
CA SER A 147 24.03 11.33 -16.19
C SER A 147 23.04 10.82 -15.13
N LEU A 148 22.19 9.83 -15.46
CA LEU A 148 21.27 9.22 -14.49
C LEU A 148 22.05 8.46 -13.42
N MET A 149 23.00 7.63 -13.84
CA MET A 149 23.87 6.86 -12.93
C MET A 149 24.68 7.79 -12.03
N ALA A 150 25.19 8.91 -12.57
CA ALA A 150 25.92 9.91 -11.78
C ALA A 150 25.03 10.62 -10.75
N SER A 151 23.75 10.83 -11.04
CA SER A 151 22.79 11.43 -10.10
C SER A 151 22.50 10.44 -8.96
N LEU A 152 22.09 9.20 -9.30
CA LEU A 152 21.80 8.15 -8.32
C LEU A 152 23.03 7.71 -7.53
N GLY A 153 24.23 7.76 -8.13
CA GLY A 153 25.49 7.39 -7.48
C GLY A 153 25.92 8.32 -6.34
N GLN A 154 25.21 9.44 -6.13
CA GLN A 154 25.41 10.34 -4.99
C GLN A 154 24.65 9.88 -3.73
N LEU A 155 23.89 8.79 -3.80
CA LEU A 155 23.25 8.19 -2.63
C LEU A 155 24.31 7.67 -1.64
N ASN A 156 24.14 8.05 -0.38
CA ASN A 156 24.86 7.50 0.74
C ASN A 156 24.26 6.15 1.15
N HIS A 157 25.02 5.36 1.92
CA HIS A 157 24.55 4.10 2.49
C HIS A 157 24.08 3.05 1.45
N LEU A 158 24.58 3.13 0.21
CA LEU A 158 24.26 2.15 -0.83
C LEU A 158 24.62 0.74 -0.36
N PHE A 159 23.62 -0.14 -0.36
CA PHE A 159 23.79 -1.54 -0.03
C PHE A 159 24.35 -2.30 -1.23
N THR A 160 25.66 -2.52 -1.19
CA THR A 160 26.38 -3.34 -2.17
C THR A 160 26.76 -4.66 -1.52
N VAL A 161 26.43 -5.79 -2.15
CA VAL A 161 27.03 -7.07 -1.77
C VAL A 161 28.33 -7.17 -2.55
N THR A 162 29.47 -7.22 -1.86
CA THR A 162 30.77 -7.45 -2.51
C THR A 162 30.77 -8.81 -3.18
N ASN A 163 30.70 -8.84 -4.51
CA ASN A 163 30.89 -10.04 -5.29
C ASN A 163 32.39 -10.26 -5.55
N ALA A 164 33.13 -10.76 -4.55
CA ALA A 164 34.55 -11.08 -4.69
C ALA A 164 34.84 -12.59 -4.83
N SER A 165 33.82 -13.46 -4.75
CA SER A 165 34.07 -14.91 -4.67
C SER A 165 32.90 -15.77 -5.15
N GLY A 166 32.57 -15.73 -6.44
CA GLY A 166 32.05 -16.85 -7.25
C GLY A 166 30.86 -17.69 -6.72
N GLY A 167 30.16 -17.26 -5.69
CA GLY A 167 28.99 -17.93 -5.11
C GLY A 167 27.70 -17.43 -5.75
N LYS A 168 26.63 -18.24 -5.71
CA LYS A 168 25.29 -17.75 -6.01
C LYS A 168 24.90 -16.75 -4.93
N GLU A 169 24.70 -15.49 -5.32
CA GLU A 169 24.24 -14.44 -4.41
C GLU A 169 22.90 -14.85 -3.79
N LYS A 170 22.78 -14.62 -2.48
CA LYS A 170 21.50 -14.70 -1.78
C LYS A 170 20.58 -13.62 -2.35
N ALA A 171 19.34 -13.94 -2.68
CA ALA A 171 18.39 -12.94 -3.19
C ALA A 171 18.10 -11.89 -2.11
N LEU A 172 17.91 -10.62 -2.51
CA LEU A 172 17.74 -9.51 -1.57
C LEU A 172 16.55 -9.71 -0.62
N HIS A 173 15.48 -10.35 -1.10
CA HIS A 173 14.27 -10.61 -0.33
C HIS A 173 14.44 -11.67 0.78
N ASP A 174 15.53 -12.42 0.76
CA ASP A 174 15.87 -13.43 1.78
C ASP A 174 16.77 -12.88 2.88
N TYR A 175 17.32 -11.67 2.74
CA TYR A 175 18.06 -11.02 3.81
C TYR A 175 17.10 -10.63 4.93
N THR A 176 17.57 -10.80 6.17
CA THR A 176 16.84 -10.30 7.33
C THR A 176 16.90 -8.78 7.37
N LEU A 177 15.93 -8.12 8.01
CA LEU A 177 15.99 -6.68 8.22
C LEU A 177 17.29 -6.27 8.95
N ASN A 178 17.74 -7.07 9.93
CA ASN A 178 19.02 -6.90 10.61
C ASN A 178 20.22 -6.97 9.66
N GLY A 179 20.11 -7.68 8.53
CA GLY A 179 21.14 -7.70 7.48
C GLY A 179 21.31 -6.36 6.75
N PHE A 180 20.32 -5.46 6.86
CA PHE A 180 20.38 -4.11 6.29
C PHE A 180 20.64 -3.03 7.33
N VAL A 181 19.95 -3.10 8.48
CA VAL A 181 19.92 -2.01 9.47
C VAL A 181 20.28 -2.44 10.91
N GLY A 182 20.83 -3.64 11.08
CA GLY A 182 21.06 -4.25 12.39
C GLY A 182 22.23 -3.68 13.20
N ASP A 183 23.16 -2.99 12.58
CA ASP A 183 24.26 -2.30 13.24
C ASP A 183 23.92 -0.84 13.61
N GLY A 184 22.67 -0.43 13.39
CA GLY A 184 22.24 0.94 13.56
C GLY A 184 22.70 1.86 12.43
N GLN A 185 23.08 1.31 11.27
CA GLN A 185 23.30 2.06 10.03
C GLN A 185 22.06 2.01 9.14
N ALA A 186 21.89 3.05 8.33
CA ALA A 186 20.93 3.04 7.24
C ALA A 186 21.42 2.17 6.07
N ALA A 187 20.50 1.77 5.20
CA ALA A 187 20.82 1.09 3.95
C ALA A 187 19.93 1.60 2.82
N VAL A 188 20.51 1.80 1.65
CA VAL A 188 19.79 2.20 0.43
C VAL A 188 19.99 1.14 -0.65
N ILE A 189 18.89 0.58 -1.16
CA ILE A 189 18.91 -0.33 -2.31
C ILE A 189 18.36 0.43 -3.51
N VAL A 190 19.08 0.39 -4.63
CA VAL A 190 18.58 0.89 -5.92
C VAL A 190 18.32 -0.29 -6.83
N LEU A 191 17.09 -0.43 -7.30
CA LEU A 191 16.63 -1.43 -8.25
C LEU A 191 16.37 -0.76 -9.61
N ILE A 192 16.85 -1.34 -10.71
CA ILE A 192 16.61 -0.86 -12.07
C ILE A 192 15.84 -1.94 -12.85
N GLU A 193 14.65 -1.63 -13.38
CA GLU A 193 13.87 -2.55 -14.22
C GLU A 193 14.27 -2.49 -15.70
N ASP A 194 14.48 -1.28 -16.24
CA ASP A 194 14.82 -1.00 -17.64
C ASP A 194 16.31 -1.30 -17.97
N LEU A 195 16.82 -2.46 -17.55
CA LEU A 195 18.21 -2.88 -17.78
C LEU A 195 18.53 -3.16 -19.25
N ASP A 196 17.52 -3.44 -20.07
CA ASP A 196 17.63 -3.52 -21.52
C ASP A 196 18.00 -2.17 -22.15
N LYS A 197 17.61 -1.06 -21.51
CA LYS A 197 17.96 0.32 -21.93
C LYS A 197 19.26 0.83 -21.31
N ILE A 198 19.54 0.51 -20.04
CA ILE A 198 20.69 1.03 -19.28
C ILE A 198 21.96 0.16 -19.40
N SER A 199 21.82 -1.13 -19.73
CA SER A 199 22.82 -2.19 -19.54
C SER A 199 23.02 -2.60 -18.07
N ALA A 200 22.87 -3.90 -17.80
CA ALA A 200 23.10 -4.49 -16.48
C ALA A 200 24.53 -4.22 -15.96
N ALA A 201 25.54 -4.29 -16.82
CA ALA A 201 26.94 -4.07 -16.42
C ALA A 201 27.16 -2.67 -15.84
N VAL A 202 26.58 -1.65 -16.48
CA VAL A 202 26.67 -0.25 -16.02
C VAL A 202 25.97 -0.09 -14.68
N ALA A 203 24.74 -0.62 -14.53
CA ALA A 203 24.03 -0.56 -13.25
C ALA A 203 24.83 -1.21 -12.11
N PHE A 204 25.44 -2.37 -12.34
CA PHE A 204 26.24 -3.08 -11.34
C PHE A 204 27.53 -2.36 -10.97
N GLU A 205 28.21 -1.69 -11.91
CA GLU A 205 29.40 -0.87 -11.61
C GLU A 205 29.09 0.26 -10.62
N HIS A 206 27.85 0.72 -10.59
CA HIS A 206 27.35 1.72 -9.65
C HIS A 206 26.72 1.12 -8.37
N GLY A 207 26.78 -0.21 -8.19
CA GLY A 207 26.21 -0.89 -7.03
C GLY A 207 24.68 -1.00 -7.07
N PHE A 208 24.06 -0.86 -8.26
CA PHE A 208 22.62 -0.98 -8.44
C PHE A 208 22.25 -2.39 -8.88
N TRP A 209 21.02 -2.79 -8.53
CA TRP A 209 20.54 -4.15 -8.69
C TRP A 209 19.48 -4.23 -9.80
N PRO A 210 19.36 -5.37 -10.49
CA PRO A 210 18.19 -5.67 -11.30
C PRO A 210 16.91 -5.62 -10.46
N GLY A 211 15.82 -5.14 -11.04
CA GLY A 211 14.49 -5.20 -10.41
C GLY A 211 14.09 -6.62 -9.98
N THR A 212 14.56 -7.64 -10.68
CA THR A 212 14.32 -9.05 -10.36
C THR A 212 15.08 -9.56 -9.12
N SER A 213 16.07 -8.82 -8.61
CA SER A 213 16.82 -9.18 -7.41
C SER A 213 15.99 -9.07 -6.13
N LEU A 214 14.89 -8.30 -6.17
CA LEU A 214 13.96 -8.15 -5.06
C LEU A 214 12.52 -8.27 -5.56
N SER A 215 11.81 -9.29 -5.10
CA SER A 215 10.41 -9.52 -5.46
C SER A 215 9.54 -9.54 -4.21
N PHE A 216 8.41 -8.84 -4.29
CA PHE A 216 7.40 -8.81 -3.24
C PHE A 216 6.09 -9.38 -3.75
N ASN A 217 5.32 -10.00 -2.86
CA ASN A 217 3.92 -10.28 -3.11
C ASN A 217 3.17 -8.96 -2.90
N GLN A 218 2.97 -8.23 -3.99
CA GLN A 218 2.47 -6.87 -3.98
C GLN A 218 0.94 -6.81 -3.95
N GLU A 219 0.44 -5.75 -3.34
CA GLU A 219 -0.94 -5.29 -3.41
C GLU A 219 -0.96 -3.79 -3.73
N SER A 220 -1.74 -3.35 -4.72
CA SER A 220 -1.73 -1.94 -5.17
C SER A 220 -3.08 -1.27 -4.99
N VAL A 221 -3.10 -0.17 -4.23
CA VAL A 221 -4.22 0.76 -4.06
C VAL A 221 -3.95 2.01 -4.91
N THR A 222 -3.77 1.80 -6.20
CA THR A 222 -3.40 2.84 -7.17
C THR A 222 -4.50 3.00 -8.23
N HIS A 223 -4.47 4.11 -8.97
CA HIS A 223 -5.34 4.30 -10.13
C HIS A 223 -4.56 4.82 -11.34
N THR A 224 -4.49 4.00 -12.39
CA THR A 224 -3.97 4.46 -13.68
C THR A 224 -5.06 5.15 -14.48
N GLN A 225 -4.80 6.36 -14.94
CA GLN A 225 -5.74 7.12 -15.76
C GLN A 225 -6.00 6.42 -17.11
N GLY A 226 -7.27 6.18 -17.43
CA GLY A 226 -7.68 5.65 -18.73
C GLY A 226 -7.70 6.72 -19.82
N ALA A 227 -7.71 6.29 -21.10
CA ALA A 227 -7.69 7.21 -22.25
C ALA A 227 -8.81 8.29 -22.22
N LYS A 228 -10.02 7.94 -21.77
CA LYS A 228 -11.13 8.90 -21.65
C LYS A 228 -10.87 9.93 -20.55
N GLU A 229 -10.36 9.48 -19.40
CA GLU A 229 -10.03 10.34 -18.25
C GLU A 229 -8.90 11.31 -18.61
N ALA A 230 -7.88 10.84 -19.35
CA ALA A 230 -6.81 11.69 -19.88
C ALA A 230 -7.34 12.78 -20.82
N ILE A 231 -8.26 12.43 -21.73
CA ILE A 231 -8.90 13.41 -22.62
C ILE A 231 -9.72 14.42 -21.81
N PHE A 232 -10.52 13.97 -20.82
CA PHE A 232 -11.31 14.89 -20.00
C PHE A 232 -10.43 15.83 -19.18
N SER A 233 -9.32 15.34 -18.62
CA SER A 233 -8.35 16.16 -17.90
C SER A 233 -7.72 17.24 -18.79
N LEU A 234 -7.58 16.99 -20.10
CA LEU A 234 -7.02 17.95 -21.06
C LEU A 234 -8.06 19.01 -21.49
N VAL A 235 -9.31 18.59 -21.74
CA VAL A 235 -10.38 19.44 -22.28
C VAL A 235 -11.04 20.29 -21.19
N LEU A 236 -11.02 19.83 -19.93
CA LEU A 236 -11.59 20.52 -18.78
C LEU A 236 -10.52 20.79 -17.70
N PRO A 237 -9.48 21.60 -17.99
CA PRO A 237 -8.35 21.79 -17.08
C PRO A 237 -8.71 22.50 -15.77
N SER A 238 -9.90 23.12 -15.68
CA SER A 238 -10.43 23.69 -14.42
C SER A 238 -11.12 22.65 -13.54
N ASP A 239 -11.39 21.44 -14.06
CA ASP A 239 -12.02 20.34 -13.33
C ASP A 239 -10.98 19.29 -12.96
N ASN A 240 -10.48 19.37 -11.72
CA ASN A 240 -9.46 18.46 -11.22
C ASN A 240 -9.99 17.03 -10.96
N SER A 241 -11.29 16.77 -11.14
CA SER A 241 -11.92 15.49 -10.83
C SER A 241 -11.38 14.32 -11.65
N PHE A 242 -10.81 14.59 -12.83
CA PHE A 242 -10.26 13.57 -13.73
C PHE A 242 -8.73 13.46 -13.66
N THR A 243 -8.09 14.19 -12.75
CA THR A 243 -6.64 14.06 -12.53
C THR A 243 -6.31 12.71 -11.88
N VAL A 244 -5.14 12.14 -12.21
CA VAL A 244 -4.64 10.88 -11.62
C VAL A 244 -4.73 10.93 -10.08
N LEU A 245 -4.28 12.02 -9.47
CA LEU A 245 -4.30 12.20 -8.02
C LEU A 245 -5.71 12.15 -7.43
N LYS A 246 -6.71 12.75 -8.08
CA LYS A 246 -8.10 12.71 -7.58
C LYS A 246 -8.77 11.37 -7.78
N LEU A 247 -8.49 10.69 -8.89
CA LEU A 247 -8.97 9.33 -9.13
C LEU A 247 -8.35 8.35 -8.13
N ALA A 248 -7.04 8.47 -7.88
CA ALA A 248 -6.34 7.69 -6.87
C ALA A 248 -6.88 7.96 -5.46
N GLU A 249 -7.11 9.22 -5.10
CA GLU A 249 -7.74 9.58 -3.81
C GLU A 249 -9.13 8.92 -3.66
N ALA A 250 -9.95 8.91 -4.70
CA ALA A 250 -11.26 8.27 -4.67
C ALA A 250 -11.16 6.74 -4.50
N VAL A 251 -10.23 6.10 -5.21
CA VAL A 251 -9.95 4.65 -5.07
C VAL A 251 -9.49 4.33 -3.65
N GLN A 252 -8.56 5.12 -3.11
CA GLN A 252 -8.06 4.95 -1.74
C GLN A 252 -9.15 5.12 -0.70
N GLN A 253 -9.95 6.18 -0.78
CA GLN A 253 -11.05 6.41 0.15
C GLN A 253 -12.07 5.28 0.14
N LYS A 254 -12.36 4.72 -1.05
CA LYS A 254 -13.26 3.58 -1.19
C LYS A 254 -12.66 2.28 -0.64
N ARG A 255 -11.35 2.06 -0.85
CA ARG A 255 -10.71 0.78 -0.57
C ARG A 255 -10.17 0.67 0.85
N PHE A 256 -9.70 1.77 1.45
CA PHE A 256 -9.05 1.79 2.76
C PHE A 256 -9.86 1.17 3.90
N PRO A 257 -11.17 1.44 4.03
CA PRO A 257 -11.99 0.80 5.05
C PRO A 257 -11.98 -0.74 4.97
N TRP A 258 -11.76 -1.27 3.77
CA TRP A 258 -11.77 -2.70 3.47
C TRP A 258 -10.39 -3.33 3.38
N LEU A 259 -9.34 -2.53 3.15
CA LEU A 259 -8.01 -3.00 2.81
C LEU A 259 -7.47 -4.01 3.85
N LEU A 260 -7.58 -3.70 5.14
CA LEU A 260 -7.08 -4.61 6.18
C LEU A 260 -7.83 -5.95 6.18
N GLN A 261 -9.14 -5.93 5.93
CA GLN A 261 -9.93 -7.15 5.84
C GLN A 261 -9.66 -7.92 4.53
N ASP A 262 -9.45 -7.21 3.42
CA ASP A 262 -9.03 -7.81 2.15
C ASP A 262 -7.68 -8.52 2.32
N LEU A 263 -6.72 -7.90 3.01
CA LEU A 263 -5.43 -8.52 3.33
C LEU A 263 -5.59 -9.76 4.22
N ALA A 264 -6.46 -9.68 5.24
CA ALA A 264 -6.77 -10.81 6.11
C ALA A 264 -7.38 -12.00 5.33
N ASN A 265 -8.18 -11.71 4.29
CA ASN A 265 -8.73 -12.74 3.41
C ASN A 265 -7.66 -13.50 2.62
N TYR A 266 -6.52 -12.87 2.32
CA TYR A 266 -5.38 -13.51 1.67
C TYR A 266 -4.30 -13.97 2.67
N GLU A 267 -4.71 -14.30 3.90
CA GLU A 267 -3.83 -14.73 4.99
C GLU A 267 -2.64 -13.78 5.23
N LEU A 268 -2.83 -12.49 4.93
CA LEU A 268 -1.82 -11.45 5.07
C LEU A 268 -0.53 -11.74 4.29
N THR A 269 -0.61 -12.51 3.21
CA THR A 269 0.56 -12.95 2.42
C THR A 269 1.30 -11.83 1.68
N LYS A 270 0.72 -10.62 1.65
CA LYS A 270 1.28 -9.44 0.97
C LYS A 270 2.50 -8.89 1.71
N SER A 271 3.58 -8.64 0.99
CA SER A 271 4.84 -8.09 1.53
C SER A 271 5.17 -6.68 1.05
N LEU A 272 4.33 -6.13 0.17
CA LEU A 272 4.39 -4.74 -0.27
C LEU A 272 2.96 -4.25 -0.48
N ILE A 273 2.59 -3.12 0.12
CA ILE A 273 1.35 -2.42 -0.21
C ILE A 273 1.72 -1.10 -0.83
N GLU A 274 1.31 -0.93 -2.08
CA GLU A 274 1.66 0.22 -2.89
C GLU A 274 0.47 1.15 -3.06
N MET A 275 0.72 2.45 -2.95
CA MET A 275 -0.31 3.46 -3.02
C MET A 275 0.20 4.74 -3.66
N ASP A 276 -0.67 5.44 -4.39
CA ASP A 276 -0.47 6.83 -4.79
C ASP A 276 -0.71 7.78 -3.60
N LYS A 277 -0.39 9.07 -3.72
CA LYS A 277 -0.90 10.14 -2.82
C LYS A 277 -0.92 9.80 -1.32
N ILE A 278 0.24 9.42 -0.77
CA ILE A 278 0.37 9.10 0.66
C ILE A 278 0.43 10.41 1.45
N GLU A 279 -0.59 10.68 2.27
CA GLU A 279 -0.74 11.95 3.02
C GLU A 279 -0.59 11.78 4.55
N ASN A 280 -0.58 10.54 5.04
CA ASN A 280 -0.52 10.22 6.47
C ASN A 280 0.12 8.83 6.71
N ALA A 281 0.15 8.40 7.97
CA ALA A 281 0.73 7.13 8.40
C ALA A 281 -0.22 5.92 8.23
N ASP A 282 -1.32 6.05 7.49
CA ASP A 282 -2.30 4.97 7.33
C ASP A 282 -1.65 3.73 6.70
N LEU A 283 -0.91 3.92 5.61
CA LEU A 283 -0.22 2.83 4.91
C LEU A 283 0.76 2.08 5.82
N LEU A 284 1.57 2.83 6.58
CA LEU A 284 2.46 2.26 7.61
C LEU A 284 1.67 1.43 8.63
N THR A 285 0.52 1.96 9.09
CA THR A 285 -0.34 1.29 10.08
C THR A 285 -0.86 -0.06 9.58
N PHE A 286 -1.31 -0.15 8.32
CA PHE A 286 -1.72 -1.42 7.71
C PHE A 286 -0.56 -2.42 7.57
N CYS A 287 0.58 -1.94 7.05
CA CYS A 287 1.78 -2.76 6.83
C CYS A 287 2.33 -3.33 8.13
N LEU A 288 2.42 -2.51 9.18
CA LEU A 288 2.91 -2.94 10.48
C LEU A 288 1.93 -3.93 11.14
N ALA A 289 0.62 -3.66 11.12
CA ALA A 289 -0.38 -4.57 11.68
C ALA A 289 -0.31 -5.95 11.00
N SER A 290 -0.25 -5.98 9.66
CA SER A 290 -0.13 -7.22 8.89
C SER A 290 1.16 -7.98 9.22
N THR A 291 2.28 -7.26 9.35
CA THR A 291 3.58 -7.86 9.69
C THR A 291 3.57 -8.48 11.08
N ILE A 292 3.10 -7.75 12.09
CA ILE A 292 3.07 -8.21 13.48
C ILE A 292 2.06 -9.34 13.66
N TYR A 293 0.92 -9.32 12.96
CA TYR A 293 -0.04 -10.42 13.05
C TYR A 293 0.53 -11.73 12.48
N ARG A 294 1.23 -11.68 11.33
CA ARG A 294 1.97 -12.87 10.84
C ARG A 294 3.01 -13.36 11.85
N LEU A 295 3.67 -12.44 12.56
CA LEU A 295 4.57 -12.80 13.66
C LEU A 295 3.85 -13.50 14.80
N HIS A 296 2.66 -13.04 15.18
CA HIS A 296 1.84 -13.74 16.16
C HIS A 296 1.45 -15.14 15.66
N GLN A 297 1.09 -15.30 14.38
CA GLN A 297 0.76 -16.62 13.81
C GLN A 297 1.94 -17.59 13.88
N ASP A 298 3.11 -17.18 13.40
CA ASP A 298 4.32 -18.01 13.43
C ASP A 298 4.69 -18.42 14.87
N ASN A 299 4.40 -17.57 15.86
CA ASN A 299 4.67 -17.80 17.27
C ASN A 299 3.49 -18.40 18.05
N ARG A 300 2.37 -18.75 17.38
CA ARG A 300 1.13 -19.27 18.00
C ARG A 300 0.50 -18.34 19.07
N GLN A 301 0.60 -17.03 18.86
CA GLN A 301 0.06 -15.95 19.70
C GLN A 301 -1.21 -15.30 19.14
N GLU A 302 -1.89 -15.96 18.20
CA GLU A 302 -3.06 -15.46 17.45
C GLU A 302 -4.27 -15.07 18.30
N LYS A 303 -4.28 -15.48 19.58
CA LYS A 303 -5.37 -15.16 20.52
C LYS A 303 -5.34 -13.71 21.00
N GLN A 304 -4.23 -12.99 20.80
CA GLN A 304 -4.11 -11.59 21.18
C GLN A 304 -4.29 -10.70 19.95
N PRO A 305 -5.12 -9.64 20.06
CA PRO A 305 -5.33 -8.73 18.96
C PRO A 305 -4.04 -7.93 18.73
N VAL A 306 -3.67 -7.78 17.47
CA VAL A 306 -2.61 -6.87 17.05
C VAL A 306 -3.24 -5.50 16.86
N ILE A 307 -2.81 -4.54 17.67
CA ILE A 307 -3.32 -3.17 17.66
C ILE A 307 -2.16 -2.26 17.26
N VAL A 308 -2.28 -1.61 16.11
CA VAL A 308 -1.32 -0.59 15.68
C VAL A 308 -2.04 0.75 15.65
N TYR A 309 -1.48 1.75 16.32
CA TYR A 309 -2.03 3.10 16.37
C TYR A 309 -0.93 4.11 16.04
N GLY A 310 -1.16 4.94 15.01
CA GLY A 310 -0.18 5.92 14.55
C GLY A 310 1.14 5.30 14.09
N GLY A 311 1.12 4.09 13.52
CA GLY A 311 2.33 3.37 13.10
C GLY A 311 3.17 2.78 14.25
N THR A 312 2.60 2.66 15.46
CA THR A 312 3.25 2.01 16.62
C THR A 312 2.41 0.84 17.11
N LEU A 313 3.06 -0.28 17.44
CA LEU A 313 2.40 -1.40 18.10
C LEU A 313 1.99 -1.03 19.53
N VAL A 314 0.71 -1.17 19.85
CA VAL A 314 0.19 -0.94 21.20
C VAL A 314 0.36 -2.19 22.04
N THR A 315 1.24 -2.12 23.03
CA THR A 315 1.60 -3.25 23.92
C THR A 315 1.07 -3.09 25.35
N ASP A 316 0.42 -1.97 25.67
CA ASP A 316 -0.14 -1.73 27.00
C ASP A 316 -1.20 -2.80 27.35
N PRO A 317 -1.02 -3.56 28.46
CA PRO A 317 -1.94 -4.63 28.82
C PRO A 317 -3.38 -4.18 29.10
N ALA A 318 -3.57 -2.97 29.62
CA ALA A 318 -4.90 -2.43 29.89
C ALA A 318 -5.62 -2.04 28.59
N VAL A 319 -4.91 -1.48 27.62
CA VAL A 319 -5.45 -1.24 26.28
C VAL A 319 -5.79 -2.56 25.59
N GLN A 320 -4.87 -3.53 25.61
CA GLN A 320 -5.09 -4.87 25.04
C GLN A 320 -6.35 -5.55 25.62
N ALA A 321 -6.50 -5.53 26.95
CA ALA A 321 -7.67 -6.09 27.62
C ALA A 321 -8.97 -5.37 27.24
N ARG A 322 -8.94 -4.04 27.11
CA ARG A 322 -10.09 -3.22 26.71
C ARG A 322 -10.54 -3.57 25.29
N VAL A 323 -9.62 -3.54 24.32
CA VAL A 323 -9.93 -3.88 22.92
C VAL A 323 -10.44 -5.31 22.81
N GLN A 324 -9.83 -6.26 23.50
CA GLN A 324 -10.31 -7.64 23.52
C GLN A 324 -11.72 -7.77 24.11
N ALA A 325 -12.03 -7.03 25.18
CA ALA A 325 -13.36 -7.02 25.77
C ALA A 325 -14.39 -6.45 24.78
N THR A 326 -14.07 -5.34 24.11
CA THR A 326 -14.90 -4.75 23.06
C THR A 326 -15.15 -5.73 21.91
N ILE A 327 -14.11 -6.43 21.42
CA ILE A 327 -14.24 -7.47 20.38
C ILE A 327 -15.20 -8.59 20.85
N ASN A 328 -15.00 -9.11 22.05
CA ASN A 328 -15.81 -10.21 22.59
C ASN A 328 -17.29 -9.81 22.72
N GLN A 329 -17.53 -8.59 23.18
CA GLN A 329 -18.87 -8.03 23.35
C GLN A 329 -19.49 -7.58 22.02
N GLY A 330 -18.68 -7.42 20.97
CA GLY A 330 -19.13 -6.88 19.69
C GLY A 330 -19.56 -5.44 19.79
N GLU A 331 -18.80 -4.64 20.54
CA GLU A 331 -19.06 -3.21 20.70
C GLU A 331 -18.17 -2.40 19.75
N SER A 332 -18.51 -1.14 19.56
CA SER A 332 -17.66 -0.19 18.85
C SER A 332 -16.57 0.36 19.76
N LEU A 333 -15.42 0.77 19.20
CA LEU A 333 -14.39 1.52 19.93
C LEU A 333 -13.97 2.76 19.15
N VAL A 334 -13.92 3.92 19.80
CA VAL A 334 -13.35 5.13 19.17
C VAL A 334 -11.82 5.01 19.13
N ALA A 335 -11.23 5.22 17.97
CA ALA A 335 -9.78 5.22 17.77
C ALA A 335 -9.18 6.56 18.24
N ASP A 336 -8.95 6.70 19.54
CA ASP A 336 -8.41 7.91 20.14
C ASP A 336 -7.35 7.61 21.22
N ASN A 337 -6.75 8.68 21.74
CA ASN A 337 -5.70 8.59 22.76
C ASN A 337 -6.21 8.07 24.10
N GLU A 338 -7.51 8.21 24.42
CA GLU A 338 -8.10 7.72 25.67
C GLU A 338 -8.23 6.19 25.65
N ASN A 339 -8.55 5.64 24.49
CA ASN A 339 -8.75 4.22 24.30
C ASN A 339 -7.46 3.46 23.93
N LEU A 340 -6.55 4.10 23.19
CA LEU A 340 -5.41 3.42 22.57
C LEU A 340 -4.03 3.83 23.14
N ILE A 341 -3.97 4.89 23.94
CA ILE A 341 -2.75 5.52 24.47
C ILE A 341 -1.83 6.01 23.34
N ASP A 342 -1.56 7.30 23.35
CA ASP A 342 -0.71 7.94 22.37
C ASP A 342 0.70 8.16 22.87
N SER A 343 1.67 7.75 22.07
CA SER A 343 3.07 8.13 22.27
C SER A 343 3.50 9.35 21.45
N TRP A 344 2.64 9.88 20.56
CA TRP A 344 3.01 10.91 19.56
C TRP A 344 1.93 12.00 19.39
N GLN A 345 2.12 13.14 20.07
CA GLN A 345 1.20 14.29 19.95
C GLN A 345 1.33 15.02 18.60
N GLY A 346 0.19 15.44 18.04
CA GLY A 346 0.13 16.46 16.97
C GLY A 346 0.09 15.95 15.53
N MET A 347 -0.24 14.67 15.31
CA MET A 347 -0.35 14.08 13.97
C MET A 347 -1.67 13.38 13.72
N PRO A 348 -2.22 13.45 12.49
CA PRO A 348 -3.32 12.58 12.08
C PRO A 348 -2.89 11.13 12.18
N LYS A 349 -3.58 10.36 13.02
CA LYS A 349 -3.34 8.92 13.18
C LYS A 349 -4.45 8.10 12.54
N SER A 350 -4.18 6.81 12.42
CA SER A 350 -5.20 5.79 12.30
C SER A 350 -4.86 4.60 13.19
N CYS A 351 -5.88 3.78 13.44
CA CYS A 351 -5.76 2.52 14.13
C CYS A 351 -6.06 1.38 13.18
N ALA A 352 -5.23 0.35 13.19
CA ALA A 352 -5.51 -0.97 12.63
C ALA A 352 -5.55 -2.00 13.75
N VAL A 353 -6.60 -2.82 13.75
CA VAL A 353 -6.75 -3.97 14.66
C VAL A 353 -6.93 -5.24 13.84
N LEU A 354 -6.05 -6.21 14.04
CA LEU A 354 -6.16 -7.57 13.50
C LEU A 354 -6.36 -8.57 14.64
N TYR A 355 -7.34 -9.46 14.51
CA TYR A 355 -7.65 -10.46 15.53
C TYR A 355 -8.21 -11.75 14.89
N SER A 356 -8.09 -12.87 15.60
CA SER A 356 -8.69 -14.14 15.21
C SER A 356 -9.91 -14.44 16.07
N GLN A 357 -11.01 -14.85 15.44
CA GLN A 357 -12.15 -15.43 16.15
C GLN A 357 -12.74 -16.53 15.29
N ASN A 358 -12.93 -17.72 15.87
CA ASN A 358 -13.49 -18.90 15.19
C ASN A 358 -12.73 -19.27 13.89
N GLY A 359 -11.40 -19.13 13.89
CA GLY A 359 -10.57 -19.43 12.71
C GLY A 359 -10.60 -18.36 11.60
N ILE A 360 -11.36 -17.28 11.78
CA ILE A 360 -11.42 -16.14 10.86
C ILE A 360 -10.52 -15.01 11.36
N ILE A 361 -9.65 -14.53 10.48
CA ILE A 361 -8.83 -13.33 10.70
C ILE A 361 -9.65 -12.11 10.31
N LYS A 362 -9.80 -11.19 11.25
CA LYS A 362 -10.64 -10.01 11.12
C LYS A 362 -9.79 -8.76 11.24
N GLY A 363 -9.96 -7.84 10.30
CA GLY A 363 -9.29 -6.55 10.23
C GLY A 363 -10.27 -5.41 10.42
N ARG A 364 -9.98 -4.49 11.35
CA ARG A 364 -10.68 -3.22 11.51
C ARG A 364 -9.72 -2.06 11.40
N TRP A 365 -10.15 -1.02 10.70
CA TRP A 365 -9.37 0.20 10.54
C TRP A 365 -10.26 1.41 10.77
N ALA A 366 -9.72 2.43 11.41
CA ALA A 366 -10.38 3.71 11.63
C ALA A 366 -9.34 4.83 11.68
N ARG A 367 -9.69 6.00 11.14
CA ARG A 367 -8.94 7.24 11.42
C ARG A 367 -9.07 7.63 12.88
N GLU A 368 -8.15 8.47 13.36
CA GLU A 368 -8.25 9.08 14.67
C GLU A 368 -9.62 9.75 14.86
N LEU A 369 -10.21 9.57 16.05
CA LEU A 369 -11.57 10.00 16.42
C LEU A 369 -12.71 9.33 15.63
N SER A 370 -12.41 8.35 14.77
CA SER A 370 -13.42 7.53 14.10
C SER A 370 -13.61 6.19 14.84
N VAL A 371 -14.60 5.42 14.42
CA VAL A 371 -15.03 4.21 15.11
C VAL A 371 -14.45 2.95 14.47
N LEU A 372 -13.89 2.07 15.30
CA LEU A 372 -13.60 0.68 14.98
C LEU A 372 -14.88 -0.14 15.19
N HIS A 373 -15.42 -0.66 14.08
CA HIS A 373 -16.72 -1.33 14.06
C HIS A 373 -16.61 -2.85 14.28
N PHE A 374 -16.38 -3.31 15.51
CA PHE A 374 -16.37 -4.76 15.82
C PHE A 374 -17.79 -5.36 15.88
N GLU A 375 -18.80 -4.50 15.99
CA GLU A 375 -20.21 -4.89 15.97
C GLU A 375 -20.71 -5.33 14.59
N HIS A 376 -19.93 -5.15 13.52
CA HIS A 376 -20.27 -5.65 12.17
C HIS A 376 -19.81 -7.09 11.93
N ASP A 377 -19.27 -7.76 12.94
CA ASP A 377 -18.75 -9.11 12.79
C ASP A 377 -19.85 -10.11 12.39
N ILE A 378 -19.61 -10.81 11.28
CA ILE A 378 -20.28 -12.07 10.99
C ILE A 378 -19.69 -13.13 11.91
N LEU A 379 -20.56 -13.76 12.71
CA LEU A 379 -20.17 -14.68 13.77
C LEU A 379 -20.27 -16.13 13.34
N HIS A 380 -21.25 -16.44 12.49
CA HIS A 380 -21.56 -17.79 12.05
C HIS A 380 -22.21 -17.77 10.67
N LEU A 381 -21.89 -18.78 9.86
CA LEU A 381 -22.57 -19.07 8.60
C LEU A 381 -22.63 -20.58 8.42
N GLU A 382 -23.83 -21.14 8.41
CA GLU A 382 -24.08 -22.54 8.12
C GLU A 382 -25.00 -22.72 6.91
N CYS A 383 -24.82 -23.84 6.23
CA CYS A 383 -25.67 -24.29 5.13
C CYS A 383 -26.09 -25.74 5.40
N GLY A 384 -27.38 -25.92 5.72
CA GLY A 384 -27.84 -27.18 6.32
C GLY A 384 -27.18 -27.38 7.69
N GLU A 385 -26.45 -28.49 7.87
CA GLU A 385 -25.76 -28.84 9.13
C GLU A 385 -24.25 -28.50 9.11
N ASN A 386 -23.75 -27.90 8.03
CA ASN A 386 -22.33 -27.62 7.87
C ASN A 386 -22.03 -26.14 8.11
N GLU A 387 -21.12 -25.85 9.04
CA GLU A 387 -20.49 -24.54 9.14
C GLU A 387 -19.59 -24.33 7.91
N ILE A 388 -19.91 -23.31 7.12
CA ILE A 388 -19.21 -23.07 5.86
C ILE A 388 -18.36 -21.81 5.90
N LEU A 389 -18.43 -20.99 6.97
CA LEU A 389 -17.78 -19.69 7.05
C LEU A 389 -16.27 -19.76 6.74
N THR A 390 -15.91 -19.26 5.57
CA THR A 390 -14.52 -19.04 5.14
C THR A 390 -14.16 -17.56 5.22
N GLN A 391 -12.87 -17.26 5.11
CA GLN A 391 -12.37 -15.88 5.01
C GLN A 391 -13.03 -15.07 3.90
N ARG A 392 -13.27 -15.70 2.74
CA ARG A 392 -13.86 -15.06 1.57
C ARG A 392 -15.31 -14.69 1.81
N GLN A 393 -16.09 -15.65 2.31
CA GLN A 393 -17.49 -15.42 2.65
C GLN A 393 -17.65 -14.40 3.76
N TYR A 394 -16.77 -14.42 4.77
CA TYR A 394 -16.77 -13.41 5.82
C TYR A 394 -16.59 -12.01 5.23
N LEU A 395 -15.61 -11.81 4.35
CA LEU A 395 -15.38 -10.52 3.69
C LEU A 395 -16.58 -10.08 2.84
N ASP A 396 -17.14 -10.99 2.03
CA ASP A 396 -18.26 -10.68 1.13
C ASP A 396 -19.53 -10.32 1.93
N LEU A 397 -19.85 -11.07 3.00
CA LEU A 397 -20.97 -10.78 3.90
C LEU A 397 -20.74 -9.51 4.72
N LEU A 398 -19.52 -9.25 5.17
CA LEU A 398 -19.19 -8.02 5.88
C LEU A 398 -19.39 -6.79 4.99
N LYS A 399 -18.86 -6.80 3.76
CA LYS A 399 -19.07 -5.72 2.78
C LYS A 399 -20.55 -5.50 2.50
N ALA A 400 -21.26 -6.58 2.27
CA ALA A 400 -22.70 -6.57 2.10
C ALA A 400 -23.44 -5.92 3.27
N SER A 401 -23.12 -6.27 4.52
CA SER A 401 -23.79 -5.73 5.71
C SER A 401 -23.65 -4.21 5.85
N VAL A 402 -22.62 -3.63 5.25
CA VAL A 402 -22.33 -2.19 5.30
C VAL A 402 -22.82 -1.47 4.04
N GLU A 403 -22.66 -2.06 2.86
CA GLU A 403 -22.89 -1.39 1.58
C GLU A 403 -24.28 -1.64 0.99
N ILE A 404 -24.90 -2.79 1.28
CA ILE A 404 -26.13 -3.22 0.61
C ILE A 404 -27.17 -3.68 1.64
N PRO A 405 -28.37 -3.07 1.67
CA PRO A 405 -29.39 -3.45 2.64
C PRO A 405 -29.92 -4.88 2.43
N ARG A 406 -29.64 -5.51 1.27
CA ARG A 406 -30.10 -6.84 0.90
C ARG A 406 -29.03 -7.60 0.13
N VAL A 407 -28.86 -8.88 0.42
CA VAL A 407 -27.98 -9.78 -0.35
C VAL A 407 -28.73 -11.01 -0.76
N ASN A 408 -28.67 -11.34 -2.05
CA ASN A 408 -29.21 -12.59 -2.55
C ASN A 408 -28.31 -13.75 -2.10
N ILE A 409 -28.86 -14.63 -1.27
CA ILE A 409 -28.16 -15.80 -0.75
C ILE A 409 -28.40 -16.97 -1.70
N SER A 410 -27.33 -17.43 -2.35
CA SER A 410 -27.35 -18.56 -3.29
C SER A 410 -26.08 -19.39 -3.13
N ASN A 411 -26.06 -20.63 -3.62
CA ASN A 411 -24.82 -21.42 -3.63
C ASN A 411 -23.69 -20.72 -4.42
N GLN A 412 -24.01 -19.93 -5.45
CA GLN A 412 -23.01 -19.15 -6.17
C GLN A 412 -22.47 -17.97 -5.36
N THR A 413 -23.36 -17.22 -4.69
CA THR A 413 -22.98 -16.03 -3.93
C THR A 413 -22.36 -16.35 -2.58
N VAL A 414 -22.69 -17.49 -1.97
CA VAL A 414 -22.22 -17.88 -0.64
C VAL A 414 -21.22 -19.02 -0.68
N ILE A 415 -21.45 -20.08 -1.45
CA ILE A 415 -20.55 -21.27 -1.45
C ILE A 415 -19.49 -21.17 -2.57
N GLY A 416 -19.60 -20.18 -3.46
CA GLY A 416 -18.68 -20.02 -4.60
C GLY A 416 -18.97 -20.96 -5.76
N GLY A 417 -20.16 -21.58 -5.79
CA GLY A 417 -20.57 -22.50 -6.85
C GLY A 417 -19.78 -23.81 -6.83
N ASP A 418 -19.97 -24.60 -5.78
CA ASP A 418 -19.36 -25.93 -5.67
C ASP A 418 -19.87 -26.85 -6.79
N GLU A 419 -18.97 -27.28 -7.69
CA GLU A 419 -19.30 -28.19 -8.79
C GLU A 419 -19.59 -29.61 -8.28
N ASP A 420 -19.08 -29.96 -7.10
CA ASP A 420 -19.20 -31.27 -6.46
C ASP A 420 -20.33 -31.33 -5.40
N ASP A 421 -21.25 -30.35 -5.44
CA ASP A 421 -22.43 -30.34 -4.58
C ASP A 421 -23.31 -31.57 -4.84
N SER A 422 -23.17 -32.60 -4.00
CA SER A 422 -23.97 -33.83 -4.07
C SER A 422 -25.49 -33.59 -3.96
N GLN A 423 -25.92 -32.39 -3.58
CA GLN A 423 -27.32 -31.97 -3.49
C GLN A 423 -27.72 -30.93 -4.57
N ARG A 424 -27.02 -30.88 -5.70
CA ARG A 424 -27.31 -29.96 -6.81
C ARG A 424 -28.80 -30.01 -7.19
N GLY A 425 -29.49 -28.87 -7.04
CA GLY A 425 -30.93 -28.72 -7.33
C GLY A 425 -31.86 -28.79 -6.12
N VAL A 426 -31.35 -29.10 -4.93
CA VAL A 426 -32.09 -28.97 -3.66
C VAL A 426 -31.85 -27.58 -3.09
N ARG A 427 -32.92 -26.82 -2.81
CA ARG A 427 -32.79 -25.52 -2.16
C ARG A 427 -32.28 -25.70 -0.74
N LYS A 428 -31.15 -25.07 -0.44
CA LYS A 428 -30.54 -25.12 0.89
C LYS A 428 -31.10 -24.03 1.81
N THR A 429 -31.02 -24.24 3.12
CA THR A 429 -31.28 -23.20 4.12
C THR A 429 -29.94 -22.72 4.65
N PHE A 430 -29.74 -21.42 4.66
CA PHE A 430 -28.58 -20.77 5.23
C PHE A 430 -28.98 -20.14 6.56
N VAL A 431 -28.21 -20.37 7.61
CA VAL A 431 -28.39 -19.66 8.88
C VAL A 431 -27.17 -18.78 9.12
N ILE A 432 -27.43 -17.49 9.34
CA ILE A 432 -26.38 -16.49 9.49
C ILE A 432 -26.55 -15.86 10.86
N ARG A 433 -25.47 -15.86 11.66
CA ARG A 433 -25.42 -15.09 12.90
C ARG A 433 -24.53 -13.88 12.73
N TYR A 434 -25.07 -12.72 13.04
CA TYR A 434 -24.38 -11.44 12.90
C TYR A 434 -24.81 -10.48 14.01
N ARG A 435 -24.08 -9.39 14.15
CA ARG A 435 -24.48 -8.26 14.98
C ARG A 435 -24.79 -7.07 14.09
N LEU A 436 -25.73 -6.24 14.54
CA LEU A 436 -26.04 -4.98 13.87
C LEU A 436 -25.30 -3.81 14.53
N PRO A 437 -25.00 -2.75 13.76
CA PRO A 437 -24.44 -1.53 14.31
C PRO A 437 -25.24 -1.02 15.52
N ASN A 438 -24.56 -0.84 16.65
CA ASN A 438 -25.10 -0.37 17.93
C ASN A 438 -26.06 -1.33 18.66
N HIS A 439 -26.06 -2.62 18.34
CA HIS A 439 -26.88 -3.63 19.04
C HIS A 439 -26.00 -4.69 19.69
N ARG A 440 -26.29 -5.02 20.95
CA ARG A 440 -25.59 -6.08 21.69
C ARG A 440 -26.11 -7.48 21.36
N GLU A 441 -27.32 -7.56 20.83
CA GLU A 441 -27.98 -8.82 20.53
C GLU A 441 -27.41 -9.43 19.25
N ILE A 442 -27.23 -10.76 19.27
CA ILE A 442 -26.84 -11.52 18.08
C ILE A 442 -28.12 -11.79 17.30
N CYS A 443 -28.16 -11.32 16.07
CA CYS A 443 -29.19 -11.67 15.12
C CYS A 443 -28.91 -13.04 14.51
N GLU A 444 -29.96 -13.83 14.37
CA GLU A 444 -29.94 -15.10 13.65
C GLU A 444 -31.02 -15.07 12.57
N GLU A 445 -30.61 -15.20 11.32
CA GLU A 445 -31.53 -15.20 10.18
C GLU A 445 -31.40 -16.51 9.40
N SER A 446 -32.54 -17.12 9.09
CA SER A 446 -32.62 -18.33 8.27
C SER A 446 -33.17 -17.98 6.89
N VAL A 447 -32.33 -18.08 5.85
CA VAL A 447 -32.65 -17.69 4.48
C VAL A 447 -32.61 -18.91 3.57
N LEU A 448 -33.71 -19.16 2.86
CA LEU A 448 -33.75 -20.18 1.81
C LEU A 448 -32.93 -19.72 0.60
N GLU A 449 -32.21 -20.65 -0.01
CA GLU A 449 -31.44 -20.41 -1.22
C GLU A 449 -32.28 -19.77 -2.32
N GLY A 450 -31.75 -18.70 -2.90
CA GLY A 450 -32.39 -17.86 -3.91
C GLY A 450 -33.14 -16.66 -3.34
N ASN A 451 -33.31 -16.58 -2.02
CA ASN A 451 -33.95 -15.44 -1.36
C ASN A 451 -32.92 -14.39 -0.90
N ASP A 452 -33.42 -13.19 -0.65
CA ASP A 452 -32.62 -12.09 -0.11
C ASP A 452 -32.54 -12.18 1.42
N LEU A 453 -31.32 -12.16 1.94
CA LEU A 453 -31.05 -11.75 3.32
C LEU A 453 -31.25 -10.25 3.42
N VAL A 454 -32.09 -9.80 4.35
CA VAL A 454 -32.23 -8.39 4.69
C VAL A 454 -31.62 -8.18 6.07
N TRP A 455 -30.66 -7.27 6.17
CA TRP A 455 -30.05 -6.92 7.46
C TRP A 455 -31.08 -6.13 8.27
N GLN A 456 -31.83 -6.80 9.15
CA GLN A 456 -32.92 -6.20 9.93
C GLN A 456 -32.67 -6.35 11.42
N ARG A 457 -33.24 -5.41 12.19
CA ARG A 457 -33.17 -5.45 13.65
C ARG A 457 -33.89 -6.69 14.18
N CYS A 458 -33.13 -7.45 14.95
CA CYS A 458 -33.63 -8.12 16.13
C CYS A 458 -33.84 -7.03 17.21
#